data_AF-A0AAD0YXW7-F1
#
_entry.id   AF-A0AAD0YXW7-F1
#
_cell.length_a   1.000
_cell.length_b   1.000
_cell.length_c   1.000
_cell.angle_alpha   90.00
_cell.angle_beta   90.00
_cell.angle_gamma   90.00
#
_symmetry.space_group_name_H-M   'P 1'
#
loop_
_entity.id
_entity.type
_entity.pdbx_description
1 polymer ?
#
loop_
_entity_poly.entity_id
_entity_poly.type
_entity_poly.pdbx_seq_one_letter_code
_entity_poly.pdbx_strand_id
1 'polypeptide(L)'
;MLVKEDFPHPSTSVIFPVLWSGFQREAIFSYDQQNKHVAVSYVQQKTKKTKTTITLYLYPQIYIDNQMQRDAFASYEYALNQNSNRGTELQPQFGNLSNDQVKVHYIYSTFDHSMGQADFFKGIKYTEKKSLLSIYECGGWTFKIRISSDDMTKDQLVELKNKIEAYFSILDIASRQPLPIEKVPNTLLSAVVKRDSMMIHATIAAAEAKINWLEENLEKKELLAGFNDMDIKSEVYSIEKMLIFYKAHEKDWPMHDDTKKYFSEMIRIADNGRIKDYIYYKYNGLINYPEGAQKKDDYVQFRIDKDISENVNEIFYKLYYKWE
;
A
#
# COMPACT_ATOMS: atom_id res chain seq x y z
N MET A 1 20.22 -20.01 -6.73
CA MET A 1 20.45 -21.24 -7.53
C MET A 1 20.14 -20.90 -8.98
N LEU A 2 21.03 -21.18 -9.93
CA LEU A 2 20.73 -21.00 -11.36
C LEU A 2 19.83 -22.16 -11.81
N VAL A 3 18.52 -21.99 -11.66
CA VAL A 3 17.54 -22.93 -12.22
C VAL A 3 17.59 -22.76 -13.73
N LYS A 4 17.91 -23.84 -14.46
CA LYS A 4 18.09 -23.83 -15.92
C LYS A 4 16.80 -24.07 -16.71
N GLU A 5 15.73 -24.41 -16.01
CA GLU A 5 14.41 -24.75 -16.55
C GLU A 5 13.35 -23.78 -16.02
N ASP A 6 12.17 -23.77 -16.60
CA ASP A 6 11.06 -22.96 -16.10
C ASP A 6 10.77 -23.30 -14.63
N PHE A 7 10.45 -22.27 -13.84
CA PHE A 7 10.23 -22.43 -12.42
C PHE A 7 8.74 -22.30 -12.12
N PRO A 8 8.03 -23.41 -11.88
CA PRO A 8 6.66 -23.38 -11.42
C PRO A 8 6.63 -23.03 -9.92
N HIS A 9 5.92 -21.96 -9.57
CA HIS A 9 5.65 -21.64 -8.17
C HIS A 9 4.49 -22.52 -7.67
N PRO A 10 4.75 -23.47 -6.77
CA PRO A 10 3.83 -24.57 -6.50
C PRO A 10 2.49 -24.11 -5.91
N SER A 11 2.50 -23.02 -5.13
CA SER A 11 1.30 -22.57 -4.41
C SER A 11 0.35 -21.72 -5.24
N THR A 12 0.84 -21.09 -6.32
CA THR A 12 0.01 -20.24 -7.19
C THR A 12 -0.12 -20.76 -8.61
N SER A 13 0.67 -21.78 -8.98
CA SER A 13 0.82 -22.31 -10.34
C SER A 13 1.40 -21.31 -11.35
N VAL A 14 1.91 -20.16 -10.88
CA VAL A 14 2.60 -19.19 -11.74
C VAL A 14 3.89 -19.82 -12.25
N ILE A 15 4.10 -19.76 -13.56
CA ILE A 15 5.34 -20.24 -14.18
C ILE A 15 6.24 -19.04 -14.45
N PHE A 16 7.41 -19.06 -13.84
CA PHE A 16 8.48 -18.11 -14.12
C PHE A 16 9.42 -18.72 -15.16
N PRO A 17 9.30 -18.38 -16.46
CA PRO A 17 10.09 -19.04 -17.49
C PRO A 17 11.56 -18.63 -17.44
N VAL A 18 12.42 -19.37 -18.15
CA VAL A 18 13.83 -19.01 -18.30
C VAL A 18 14.01 -17.73 -19.13
N LEU A 19 13.18 -17.55 -20.16
CA LEU A 19 13.18 -16.38 -21.04
C LEU A 19 11.75 -15.84 -21.15
N TRP A 20 11.56 -14.57 -20.85
CA TRP A 20 10.26 -13.92 -20.94
C TRP A 20 10.35 -12.59 -21.67
N SER A 21 9.65 -12.44 -22.80
CA SER A 21 9.58 -11.17 -23.55
C SER A 21 10.96 -10.54 -23.86
N GLY A 22 11.97 -11.37 -24.12
CA GLY A 22 13.35 -10.92 -24.37
C GLY A 22 14.15 -10.56 -23.11
N PHE A 23 13.65 -10.88 -21.92
CA PHE A 23 14.37 -10.82 -20.66
C PHE A 23 14.77 -12.22 -20.19
N GLN A 24 16.06 -12.40 -19.91
CA GLN A 24 16.61 -13.64 -19.39
C GLN A 24 16.46 -13.67 -17.87
N ARG A 25 15.94 -14.76 -17.32
CA ARG A 25 15.89 -14.96 -15.87
C ARG A 25 17.32 -15.13 -15.34
N GLU A 26 17.72 -14.24 -14.43
CA GLU A 26 19.07 -14.18 -13.85
C GLU A 26 19.13 -14.96 -12.54
N ALA A 27 18.09 -14.83 -11.70
CA ALA A 27 18.08 -15.43 -10.37
C ALA A 27 16.67 -15.74 -9.88
N ILE A 28 16.60 -16.76 -9.04
CA ILE A 28 15.47 -17.06 -8.16
C ILE A 28 16.02 -17.15 -6.74
N PHE A 29 15.43 -16.36 -5.85
CA PHE A 29 15.68 -16.41 -4.42
C PHE A 29 14.41 -16.90 -3.74
N SER A 30 14.53 -17.96 -2.95
CA SER A 30 13.48 -18.37 -2.03
C SER A 30 13.85 -17.96 -0.61
N TYR A 31 12.86 -17.48 0.13
CA TYR A 31 13.02 -17.06 1.53
C TYR A 31 12.41 -18.08 2.50
N ASP A 32 11.83 -19.16 2.00
CA ASP A 32 11.35 -20.30 2.78
C ASP A 32 11.67 -21.63 2.09
N GLN A 33 11.62 -22.72 2.86
CA GLN A 33 11.95 -24.07 2.37
C GLN A 33 10.89 -24.62 1.41
N GLN A 34 9.66 -24.13 1.48
CA GLN A 34 8.53 -24.55 0.66
C GLN A 34 8.45 -23.78 -0.67
N ASN A 35 9.36 -22.83 -0.91
CA ASN A 35 9.38 -21.92 -2.06
C ASN A 35 8.06 -21.16 -2.27
N LYS A 36 7.42 -20.71 -1.17
CA LYS A 36 6.19 -19.90 -1.24
C LYS A 36 6.48 -18.40 -1.35
N HIS A 37 7.59 -17.96 -0.78
CA HIS A 37 8.10 -16.60 -0.78
C HIS A 37 9.30 -16.56 -1.69
N VAL A 38 9.09 -16.07 -2.90
CA VAL A 38 10.10 -16.03 -3.94
C VAL A 38 10.31 -14.61 -4.46
N ALA A 39 11.57 -14.30 -4.80
CA ALA A 39 11.93 -13.17 -5.63
C ALA A 39 12.61 -13.69 -6.91
N VAL A 40 12.07 -13.29 -8.06
CA VAL A 40 12.56 -13.71 -9.38
C VAL A 40 13.08 -12.48 -10.14
N SER A 41 14.34 -12.53 -10.55
CA SER A 41 14.99 -11.45 -11.31
C SER A 41 15.11 -11.83 -12.79
N TYR A 42 14.69 -10.92 -13.65
CA TYR A 42 14.88 -10.99 -15.10
C TYR A 42 15.70 -9.79 -15.57
N VAL A 43 16.56 -10.02 -16.55
CA VAL A 43 17.47 -9.01 -17.09
C VAL A 43 17.40 -8.98 -18.61
N GLN A 44 17.34 -7.78 -19.15
CA GLN A 44 17.60 -7.50 -20.55
C GLN A 44 18.81 -6.56 -20.65
N GLN A 45 19.88 -7.04 -21.28
CA GLN A 45 21.11 -6.28 -21.49
C GLN A 45 21.23 -5.96 -22.99
N LYS A 46 20.95 -4.72 -23.40
CA LYS A 46 21.02 -4.32 -24.83
C LYS A 46 22.45 -4.00 -25.25
N THR A 47 23.22 -3.38 -24.37
CA THR A 47 24.65 -3.07 -24.57
C THR A 47 25.40 -3.31 -23.26
N LYS A 48 26.74 -3.21 -23.24
CA LYS A 48 27.53 -3.29 -22.00
C LYS A 48 27.11 -2.26 -20.92
N LYS A 49 26.42 -1.18 -21.29
CA LYS A 49 26.03 -0.08 -20.39
C LYS A 49 24.54 0.09 -20.19
N THR A 50 23.69 -0.56 -20.99
CA THR A 50 22.23 -0.47 -20.89
C THR A 50 21.64 -1.80 -20.45
N LYS A 51 21.15 -1.81 -19.20
CA LYS A 51 20.50 -2.92 -18.51
C LYS A 51 19.12 -2.48 -18.05
N THR A 52 18.12 -3.33 -18.31
CA THR A 52 16.84 -3.28 -17.61
C THR A 52 16.70 -4.53 -16.76
N THR A 53 16.40 -4.34 -15.48
CA THR A 53 16.14 -5.41 -14.52
C THR A 53 14.68 -5.36 -14.09
N ILE A 54 14.04 -6.52 -14.07
CA ILE A 54 12.72 -6.74 -13.48
C ILE A 54 12.93 -7.64 -12.28
N THR A 55 12.34 -7.30 -11.13
CA THR A 55 12.29 -8.19 -9.98
C THR A 55 10.84 -8.35 -9.56
N LEU A 56 10.37 -9.59 -9.60
CA LEU A 56 9.03 -10.00 -9.23
C LEU A 56 9.10 -10.66 -7.85
N TYR A 57 8.30 -10.17 -6.92
CA TYR A 57 8.14 -10.77 -5.61
C TYR A 57 6.75 -11.40 -5.53
N LEU A 58 6.69 -12.64 -5.05
CA LEU A 58 5.47 -13.34 -4.76
C LEU A 58 5.62 -14.03 -3.42
N TYR A 59 4.74 -13.70 -2.47
CA TYR A 59 4.82 -14.24 -1.12
C TYR A 59 3.46 -14.32 -0.45
N PRO A 60 3.25 -15.34 0.41
CA PRO A 60 1.99 -15.54 1.10
C PRO A 60 1.84 -14.51 2.24
N GLN A 61 0.60 -14.26 2.59
CA GLN A 61 0.22 -13.44 3.72
C GLN A 61 -0.52 -14.30 4.74
N ILE A 62 -0.16 -14.13 6.00
CA ILE A 62 -0.80 -14.84 7.13
C ILE A 62 -2.04 -14.10 7.63
N TYR A 63 -2.08 -12.79 7.45
CA TYR A 63 -3.22 -11.91 7.65
C TYR A 63 -3.11 -10.75 6.65
N ILE A 64 -4.22 -10.10 6.35
CA ILE A 64 -4.25 -8.86 5.56
C ILE A 64 -4.94 -7.81 6.40
N ASP A 65 -4.26 -6.69 6.61
CA ASP A 65 -4.85 -5.49 7.18
C ASP A 65 -5.05 -4.41 6.11
N ASN A 66 -6.06 -3.58 6.33
CA ASN A 66 -6.49 -2.55 5.40
C ASN A 66 -5.46 -1.44 5.11
N GLN A 67 -4.34 -1.39 5.85
CA GLN A 67 -3.25 -0.44 5.61
C GLN A 67 -1.99 -1.10 5.02
N MET A 68 -1.96 -2.43 4.91
CA MET A 68 -0.74 -3.18 4.53
C MET A 68 -0.13 -2.72 3.20
N GLN A 69 -0.95 -2.45 2.18
CA GLN A 69 -0.46 -2.01 0.88
C GLN A 69 0.13 -0.58 0.93
N ARG A 70 -0.45 0.30 1.74
CA ARG A 70 0.07 1.65 2.02
C ARG A 70 1.40 1.57 2.75
N ASP A 71 1.45 0.77 3.81
CA ASP A 71 2.65 0.57 4.64
C ASP A 71 3.81 0.00 3.80
N ALA A 72 3.51 -0.94 2.89
CA ALA A 72 4.49 -1.54 1.99
C ALA A 72 5.07 -0.53 0.98
N PHE A 73 4.25 0.39 0.49
CA PHE A 73 4.68 1.45 -0.42
C PHE A 73 5.55 2.49 0.30
N ALA A 74 5.08 2.98 1.45
CA ALA A 74 5.82 3.92 2.31
C ALA A 74 7.17 3.36 2.74
N SER A 75 7.19 2.09 3.19
CA SER A 75 8.42 1.41 3.59
C SER A 75 9.43 1.31 2.44
N TYR A 76 8.95 1.16 1.20
CA TYR A 76 9.83 1.16 0.04
C TYR A 76 10.42 2.53 -0.25
N GLU A 77 9.60 3.59 -0.22
CA GLU A 77 10.07 4.97 -0.38
C GLU A 77 11.13 5.33 0.67
N TYR A 78 10.88 4.96 1.92
CA TYR A 78 11.84 5.15 3.01
C TYR A 78 13.16 4.43 2.69
N ALA A 79 13.10 3.13 2.39
CA ALA A 79 14.30 2.36 2.06
C ALA A 79 15.02 2.89 0.81
N LEU A 80 14.29 3.36 -0.21
CA LEU A 80 14.86 3.96 -1.40
C LEU A 80 15.68 5.20 -1.06
N ASN A 81 15.12 6.10 -0.24
CA ASN A 81 15.77 7.35 0.15
C ASN A 81 16.97 7.13 1.08
N GLN A 82 16.96 6.08 1.92
CA GLN A 82 18.13 5.69 2.72
C GLN A 82 19.31 5.19 1.87
N ASN A 83 19.03 4.66 0.67
CA ASN A 83 20.04 4.04 -0.20
C ASN A 83 20.36 4.88 -1.46
N SER A 84 19.76 6.06 -1.59
CA SER A 84 19.99 6.97 -2.71
C SER A 84 20.80 8.19 -2.27
N ASN A 85 21.65 8.71 -3.16
CA ASN A 85 22.34 9.98 -2.92
C ASN A 85 21.49 11.21 -3.30
N ARG A 86 20.23 11.03 -3.68
CA ARG A 86 19.27 12.10 -3.94
C ARG A 86 17.90 11.76 -3.36
N GLY A 87 17.21 12.77 -2.85
CA GLY A 87 15.80 12.64 -2.47
C GLY A 87 14.98 12.20 -3.67
N THR A 88 14.21 11.14 -3.50
CA THR A 88 13.30 10.58 -4.49
C THR A 88 11.92 10.51 -3.88
N GLU A 89 11.01 11.33 -4.38
CA GLU A 89 9.60 11.30 -3.99
C GLU A 89 8.84 10.36 -4.92
N LEU A 90 8.13 9.39 -4.34
CA LEU A 90 7.27 8.49 -5.08
C LEU A 90 5.88 9.12 -5.22
N GLN A 91 5.50 9.49 -6.44
CA GLN A 91 4.16 9.96 -6.74
C GLN A 91 3.23 8.75 -6.92
N PRO A 92 2.34 8.44 -5.96
CA PRO A 92 1.52 7.24 -6.01
C PRO A 92 0.45 7.37 -7.10
N GLN A 93 0.24 6.29 -7.82
CA GLN A 93 -0.85 6.10 -8.78
C GLN A 93 -1.62 4.85 -8.37
N PHE A 94 -2.93 4.92 -8.45
CA PHE A 94 -3.83 3.85 -8.01
C PHE A 94 -4.51 3.24 -9.23
N GLY A 95 -4.68 1.92 -9.22
CA GLY A 95 -5.39 1.22 -10.26
C GLY A 95 -6.01 -0.08 -9.76
N ASN A 96 -6.75 -0.73 -10.64
CA ASN A 96 -7.32 -2.04 -10.36
C ASN A 96 -7.29 -2.91 -11.62
N LEU A 97 -7.25 -4.23 -11.39
CA LEU A 97 -7.46 -5.27 -12.39
C LEU A 97 -8.74 -6.02 -11.99
N SER A 98 -9.57 -6.43 -12.94
CA SER A 98 -10.78 -7.18 -12.62
C SER A 98 -11.11 -8.23 -13.68
N ASN A 99 -11.68 -9.34 -13.22
CA ASN A 99 -12.40 -10.33 -14.02
C ASN A 99 -13.75 -10.67 -13.33
N ASP A 100 -14.37 -11.78 -13.73
CA ASP A 100 -15.63 -12.25 -13.16
C ASP A 100 -15.52 -12.77 -11.71
N GLN A 101 -14.31 -13.13 -11.26
CA GLN A 101 -14.08 -13.76 -9.95
C GLN A 101 -13.56 -12.78 -8.90
N VAL A 102 -12.62 -11.91 -9.27
CA VAL A 102 -11.89 -11.04 -8.35
C VAL A 102 -11.63 -9.66 -8.96
N LYS A 103 -11.43 -8.66 -8.10
CA LYS A 103 -10.96 -7.33 -8.43
C LYS A 103 -9.79 -6.94 -7.53
N VAL A 104 -8.60 -6.88 -8.11
CA VAL A 104 -7.33 -6.63 -7.40
C VAL A 104 -6.98 -5.15 -7.50
N HIS A 105 -6.74 -4.52 -6.35
CA HIS A 105 -6.25 -3.16 -6.27
C HIS A 105 -4.73 -3.10 -6.21
N TYR A 106 -4.16 -2.08 -6.81
CA TYR A 106 -2.72 -1.84 -6.77
C TYR A 106 -2.37 -0.37 -6.66
N ILE A 107 -1.22 -0.15 -6.03
CA ILE A 107 -0.52 1.13 -6.00
C ILE A 107 0.78 0.99 -6.79
N TYR A 108 1.12 2.00 -7.58
CA TYR A 108 2.36 2.02 -8.33
C TYR A 108 2.93 3.43 -8.47
N SER A 109 4.19 3.53 -8.85
CA SER A 109 4.81 4.81 -9.19
C SER A 109 5.98 4.60 -10.14
N THR A 110 6.15 5.53 -11.07
CA THR A 110 7.37 5.67 -11.87
C THR A 110 8.20 6.83 -11.37
N PHE A 111 9.49 6.62 -11.18
CA PHE A 111 10.37 7.59 -10.53
C PHE A 111 11.81 7.44 -11.01
N ASP A 112 12.57 8.51 -10.86
CA ASP A 112 13.99 8.52 -11.14
C ASP A 112 14.74 8.39 -9.81
N HIS A 113 15.72 7.50 -9.72
CA HIS A 113 16.51 7.35 -8.51
C HIS A 113 17.99 7.18 -8.85
N SER A 114 18.84 7.30 -7.83
CA SER A 114 20.28 7.11 -7.96
C SER A 114 20.75 6.30 -6.76
N MET A 115 20.56 4.98 -6.83
CA MET A 115 20.89 4.04 -5.75
C MET A 115 22.38 3.73 -5.76
N GLY A 116 22.95 3.63 -4.56
CA GLY A 116 24.33 3.20 -4.38
C GLY A 116 24.50 1.71 -4.69
N GLN A 117 25.54 1.37 -5.46
CA GLN A 117 25.97 0.00 -5.67
C GLN A 117 27.43 -0.12 -5.24
N ALA A 118 27.80 -1.25 -4.63
CA ALA A 118 29.18 -1.51 -4.26
C ALA A 118 30.05 -1.48 -5.52
N ASP A 119 31.11 -0.67 -5.50
CA ASP A 119 32.08 -0.57 -6.58
C ASP A 119 33.46 -0.86 -6.01
N PHE A 120 34.14 -1.88 -6.57
CA PHE A 120 35.42 -2.35 -6.04
C PHE A 120 36.49 -1.26 -5.98
N PHE A 121 36.45 -0.27 -6.88
CA PHE A 121 37.44 0.80 -6.96
C PHE A 121 37.00 2.08 -6.25
N LYS A 122 35.68 2.33 -6.16
CA LYS A 122 35.12 3.60 -5.67
C LYS A 122 34.36 3.49 -4.35
N GLY A 123 34.31 2.30 -3.76
CA GLY A 123 33.51 1.99 -2.57
C GLY A 123 32.02 1.89 -2.92
N ILE A 124 31.41 3.02 -3.28
CA ILE A 124 30.02 3.10 -3.71
C ILE A 124 29.93 3.92 -5.01
N LYS A 125 29.32 3.34 -6.04
CA LYS A 125 28.96 4.02 -7.27
C LYS A 125 27.46 4.22 -7.33
N TYR A 126 27.06 5.47 -7.50
CA TYR A 126 25.68 5.85 -7.73
C TYR A 126 25.38 5.85 -9.23
N THR A 127 24.28 5.23 -9.62
CA THR A 127 23.86 5.15 -11.02
C THR A 127 22.42 5.63 -11.14
N GLU A 128 22.20 6.63 -11.98
CA GLU A 128 20.87 7.12 -12.27
C GLU A 128 20.07 6.12 -13.09
N LYS A 129 18.86 5.83 -12.64
CA LYS A 129 17.96 4.90 -13.31
C LYS A 129 16.52 5.39 -13.24
N LYS A 130 15.76 5.05 -14.28
CA LYS A 130 14.31 5.16 -14.28
C LYS A 130 13.72 3.86 -13.73
N SER A 131 12.77 3.98 -12.81
CA SER A 131 12.23 2.84 -12.09
C SER A 131 10.72 2.87 -11.99
N LEU A 132 10.17 1.69 -11.78
CA LEU A 132 8.77 1.47 -11.44
C LEU A 132 8.68 0.56 -10.23
N LEU A 133 7.83 0.93 -9.30
CA LEU A 133 7.33 0.05 -8.23
C LEU A 133 5.85 -0.17 -8.49
N SER A 134 5.37 -1.41 -8.35
CA SER A 134 3.94 -1.70 -8.24
C SER A 134 3.70 -2.80 -7.22
N ILE A 135 2.70 -2.62 -6.35
CA ILE A 135 2.35 -3.55 -5.27
C ILE A 135 0.87 -3.88 -5.39
N TYR A 136 0.54 -5.16 -5.40
CA TYR A 136 -0.81 -5.69 -5.59
C TYR A 136 -1.25 -6.44 -4.34
N GLU A 137 -2.50 -6.22 -3.96
CA GLU A 137 -3.17 -6.95 -2.88
C GLU A 137 -3.96 -8.11 -3.52
N CYS A 138 -3.44 -9.33 -3.40
CA CYS A 138 -3.93 -10.52 -4.13
C CYS A 138 -4.46 -11.58 -3.16
N GLY A 139 -5.38 -11.22 -2.28
CA GLY A 139 -5.92 -12.09 -1.25
C GLY A 139 -4.82 -12.55 -0.29
N GLY A 140 -4.65 -13.86 -0.17
CA GLY A 140 -3.59 -14.52 0.62
C GLY A 140 -2.18 -14.35 0.07
N TRP A 141 -2.02 -13.57 -1.00
CA TRP A 141 -0.74 -13.32 -1.65
C TRP A 141 -0.49 -11.84 -1.81
N THR A 142 0.78 -11.47 -1.77
CA THR A 142 1.24 -10.19 -2.30
C THR A 142 2.09 -10.44 -3.53
N PHE A 143 1.75 -9.73 -4.60
CA PHE A 143 2.58 -9.65 -5.79
C PHE A 143 3.19 -8.25 -5.86
N LYS A 144 4.47 -8.16 -6.19
CA LYS A 144 5.16 -6.87 -6.29
C LYS A 144 6.13 -6.87 -7.45
N ILE A 145 6.05 -5.82 -8.25
CA ILE A 145 6.91 -5.57 -9.40
C ILE A 145 7.89 -4.46 -9.05
N ARG A 146 9.17 -4.70 -9.28
CA ARG A 146 10.19 -3.66 -9.35
C ARG A 146 10.83 -3.69 -10.72
N ILE A 147 10.90 -2.54 -11.37
CA ILE A 147 11.62 -2.37 -12.64
C ILE A 147 12.67 -1.29 -12.43
N SER A 148 13.85 -1.50 -13.00
CA SER A 148 14.93 -0.53 -13.01
C SER A 148 15.61 -0.57 -14.37
N SER A 149 15.68 0.58 -15.05
CA SER A 149 16.17 0.69 -16.41
C SER A 149 17.13 1.86 -16.58
N ASP A 150 18.15 1.65 -17.39
CA ASP A 150 19.10 2.69 -17.81
C ASP A 150 18.55 3.54 -18.98
N ASP A 151 17.62 3.03 -19.79
CA ASP A 151 17.22 3.64 -21.08
C ASP A 151 15.71 3.74 -21.34
N MET A 152 14.84 3.06 -20.58
CA MET A 152 13.38 3.13 -20.79
C MET A 152 12.76 4.43 -20.30
N THR A 153 11.80 5.00 -21.04
CA THR A 153 10.94 6.10 -20.58
C THR A 153 9.94 5.64 -19.52
N LYS A 154 9.29 6.60 -18.82
CA LYS A 154 8.24 6.27 -17.83
C LYS A 154 7.07 5.50 -18.48
N ASP A 155 6.64 5.90 -19.67
CA ASP A 155 5.58 5.21 -20.42
C ASP A 155 5.97 3.76 -20.78
N GLN A 156 7.21 3.55 -21.22
CA GLN A 156 7.73 2.21 -21.51
C GLN A 156 7.77 1.32 -20.26
N LEU A 157 8.05 1.89 -19.08
CA LEU A 157 7.99 1.15 -17.81
C LEU A 157 6.55 0.74 -17.48
N VAL A 158 5.57 1.61 -17.71
CA VAL A 158 4.14 1.30 -17.50
C VAL A 158 3.66 0.24 -18.50
N GLU A 159 4.04 0.32 -19.77
CA GLU A 159 3.75 -0.73 -20.76
C GLU A 159 4.34 -2.08 -20.33
N LEU A 160 5.57 -2.08 -19.83
CA LEU A 160 6.21 -3.29 -19.33
C LEU A 160 5.50 -3.85 -18.10
N LYS A 161 5.09 -3.00 -17.15
CA LYS A 161 4.23 -3.39 -16.02
C LYS A 161 2.96 -4.08 -16.51
N ASN A 162 2.26 -3.51 -17.50
CA ASN A 162 1.03 -4.08 -18.04
C ASN A 162 1.25 -5.45 -18.71
N LYS A 163 2.39 -5.64 -19.39
CA LYS A 163 2.77 -6.95 -19.93
C LYS A 163 3.05 -7.98 -18.84
N ILE A 164 3.71 -7.57 -17.74
CA ILE A 164 3.94 -8.43 -16.56
C ILE A 164 2.60 -8.84 -15.96
N GLU A 165 1.70 -7.89 -15.72
CA GLU A 165 0.37 -8.17 -15.15
C GLU A 165 -0.41 -9.21 -15.95
N ALA A 166 -0.42 -9.05 -17.28
CA ALA A 166 -1.12 -9.96 -18.19
C ALA A 166 -0.48 -11.35 -18.23
N TYR A 167 0.85 -11.44 -18.31
CA TYR A 167 1.52 -12.74 -18.45
C TYR A 167 1.50 -13.56 -17.16
N PHE A 168 1.76 -12.93 -16.01
CA PHE A 168 1.82 -13.63 -14.73
C PHE A 168 0.44 -13.78 -14.08
N SER A 169 -0.63 -13.36 -14.77
CA SER A 169 -2.03 -13.51 -14.37
C SER A 169 -2.29 -13.13 -12.91
N ILE A 170 -2.13 -11.85 -12.57
CA ILE A 170 -2.30 -11.36 -11.18
C ILE A 170 -3.68 -11.74 -10.60
N LEU A 171 -4.72 -11.74 -11.44
CA LEU A 171 -6.07 -12.14 -11.06
C LEU A 171 -6.17 -13.63 -10.71
N ASP A 172 -5.43 -14.50 -11.41
CA ASP A 172 -5.39 -15.93 -11.09
C ASP A 172 -4.68 -16.15 -9.75
N ILE A 173 -3.60 -15.41 -9.48
CA ILE A 173 -2.90 -15.45 -8.18
C ILE A 173 -3.87 -15.09 -7.05
N ALA A 174 -4.61 -13.99 -7.20
CA ALA A 174 -5.58 -13.53 -6.20
C ALA A 174 -6.69 -14.56 -5.94
N SER A 175 -7.13 -15.25 -6.99
CA SER A 175 -8.20 -16.25 -6.91
C SER A 175 -7.77 -17.55 -6.21
N ARG A 176 -6.46 -17.80 -6.00
CA ARG A 176 -5.97 -19.03 -5.34
C ARG A 176 -6.26 -19.09 -3.85
N GLN A 177 -6.26 -17.93 -3.19
CA GLN A 177 -6.48 -17.83 -1.76
C GLN A 177 -7.24 -16.54 -1.46
N PRO A 178 -8.55 -16.48 -1.77
CA PRO A 178 -9.34 -15.30 -1.48
C PRO A 178 -9.44 -15.04 0.02
N LEU A 179 -9.74 -13.79 0.40
CA LEU A 179 -10.00 -13.40 1.77
C LEU A 179 -11.28 -14.08 2.31
N PRO A 180 -11.31 -14.47 3.60
CA PRO A 180 -12.45 -15.13 4.22
C PRO A 180 -13.56 -14.13 4.60
N ILE A 181 -14.14 -13.45 3.61
CA ILE A 181 -15.08 -12.33 3.77
C ILE A 181 -16.46 -12.71 4.34
N GLU A 182 -16.74 -14.01 4.49
CA GLU A 182 -17.95 -14.47 5.19
C GLU A 182 -17.87 -14.27 6.71
N LYS A 183 -16.68 -13.94 7.23
CA LYS A 183 -16.46 -13.53 8.61
C LYS A 183 -16.37 -12.01 8.65
N VAL A 184 -16.83 -11.38 9.73
CA VAL A 184 -16.56 -9.96 9.99
C VAL A 184 -15.05 -9.79 10.22
N PRO A 185 -14.39 -8.76 9.67
CA PRO A 185 -12.97 -8.53 9.92
C PRO A 185 -12.74 -8.22 11.40
N ASN A 186 -11.57 -8.61 11.89
CA ASN A 186 -11.19 -8.33 13.27
C ASN A 186 -10.70 -6.87 13.39
N THR A 187 -11.00 -6.24 14.52
CA THR A 187 -10.53 -4.88 14.83
C THR A 187 -9.36 -4.94 15.82
N LEU A 188 -8.19 -4.48 15.39
CA LEU A 188 -7.04 -4.27 16.28
C LEU A 188 -7.01 -2.81 16.73
N LEU A 189 -7.30 -2.57 18.02
CA LEU A 189 -7.21 -1.25 18.64
C LEU A 189 -5.77 -0.94 19.09
N SER A 190 -5.31 0.28 18.82
CA SER A 190 -4.00 0.74 19.28
C SER A 190 -3.97 0.92 20.81
N ALA A 191 -2.78 0.98 21.40
CA ALA A 191 -2.65 1.13 22.85
C ALA A 191 -3.17 2.49 23.35
N VAL A 192 -3.08 3.53 22.52
CA VAL A 192 -3.45 4.90 22.89
C VAL A 192 -4.96 5.06 23.12
N VAL A 193 -5.78 4.32 22.36
CA VAL A 193 -7.24 4.41 22.53
C VAL A 193 -7.72 3.78 23.82
N LYS A 194 -6.95 2.84 24.38
CA LYS A 194 -7.32 2.11 25.60
C LYS A 194 -7.16 2.94 26.88
N ARG A 195 -6.76 4.21 26.77
CA ARG A 195 -6.53 5.12 27.90
C ARG A 195 -7.82 5.59 28.56
N ASP A 196 -8.91 5.75 27.80
CA ASP A 196 -10.22 6.06 28.36
C ASP A 196 -11.37 5.48 27.53
N SER A 197 -12.55 5.39 28.16
CA SER A 197 -13.71 4.72 27.59
C SER A 197 -14.28 5.46 26.36
N MET A 198 -14.24 6.80 26.36
CA MET A 198 -14.74 7.57 25.22
C MET A 198 -13.94 7.24 23.96
N MET A 199 -12.62 7.26 24.06
CA MET A 199 -11.76 6.97 22.91
C MET A 199 -11.92 5.53 22.42
N ILE A 200 -12.06 4.55 23.31
CA ILE A 200 -12.36 3.16 22.95
C ILE A 200 -13.67 3.09 22.16
N HIS A 201 -14.77 3.60 22.72
CA HIS A 201 -16.10 3.43 22.13
C HIS A 201 -16.26 4.21 20.82
N ALA A 202 -15.73 5.43 20.74
CA ALA A 202 -15.75 6.19 19.50
C ALA A 202 -14.92 5.51 18.40
N THR A 203 -13.75 4.93 18.74
CA THR A 203 -12.91 4.19 17.80
C THR A 203 -13.61 2.91 17.32
N ILE A 204 -14.28 2.19 18.21
CA ILE A 204 -15.08 1.01 17.84
C ILE A 204 -16.21 1.41 16.88
N ALA A 205 -16.96 2.48 17.20
CA ALA A 205 -18.01 2.99 16.33
C ALA A 205 -17.48 3.37 14.93
N ALA A 206 -16.28 3.96 14.86
CA ALA A 206 -15.61 4.27 13.59
C ALA A 206 -15.24 3.00 12.81
N ALA A 207 -14.69 1.99 13.49
CA ALA A 207 -14.30 0.73 12.89
C ALA A 207 -15.52 -0.05 12.36
N GLU A 208 -16.58 -0.19 13.15
CA GLU A 208 -17.83 -0.84 12.75
C GLU A 208 -18.49 -0.10 11.58
N ALA A 209 -18.52 1.24 11.62
CA ALA A 209 -19.01 2.04 10.50
C ALA A 209 -18.23 1.78 9.22
N LYS A 210 -16.91 1.64 9.31
CA LYS A 210 -16.06 1.36 8.15
C LYS A 210 -16.32 -0.03 7.58
N ILE A 211 -16.48 -1.04 8.43
CA ILE A 211 -16.84 -2.40 8.02
C ILE A 211 -18.16 -2.35 7.23
N ASN A 212 -19.19 -1.73 7.79
CA ASN A 212 -20.49 -1.60 7.13
C ASN A 212 -20.37 -0.85 5.79
N TRP A 213 -19.58 0.23 5.75
CA TRP A 213 -19.36 0.97 4.51
C TRP A 213 -18.72 0.10 3.44
N LEU A 214 -17.71 -0.71 3.79
CA LEU A 214 -17.04 -1.61 2.86
C LEU A 214 -18.00 -2.67 2.31
N GLU A 215 -18.85 -3.26 3.16
CA GLU A 215 -19.86 -4.25 2.76
C GLU A 215 -20.93 -3.67 1.83
N GLU A 216 -21.35 -2.42 2.07
CA GLU A 216 -22.40 -1.76 1.28
C GLU A 216 -21.90 -1.16 -0.04
N ASN A 217 -20.63 -0.75 -0.12
CA ASN A 217 -20.11 0.04 -1.23
C ASN A 217 -19.09 -0.70 -2.12
N LEU A 218 -18.47 -1.78 -1.63
CA LEU A 218 -17.52 -2.56 -2.42
C LEU A 218 -18.17 -3.82 -2.99
N GLU A 219 -17.74 -4.21 -4.19
CA GLU A 219 -18.18 -5.46 -4.79
C GLU A 219 -17.62 -6.65 -4.01
N LYS A 220 -18.39 -7.74 -3.88
CA LYS A 220 -17.90 -8.98 -3.24
C LYS A 220 -16.55 -9.45 -3.82
N LYS A 221 -16.39 -9.37 -5.15
CA LYS A 221 -15.16 -9.75 -5.85
C LYS A 221 -13.95 -8.87 -5.52
N GLU A 222 -14.17 -7.62 -5.11
CA GLU A 222 -13.13 -6.71 -4.63
C GLU A 222 -12.65 -7.16 -3.25
N LEU A 223 -13.60 -7.36 -2.33
CA LEU A 223 -13.33 -7.82 -0.97
C LEU A 223 -12.61 -9.18 -0.92
N LEU A 224 -12.83 -10.06 -1.90
CA LEU A 224 -12.12 -11.35 -2.00
C LEU A 224 -10.61 -11.19 -2.24
N ALA A 225 -10.18 -10.12 -2.91
CA ALA A 225 -8.78 -9.87 -3.23
C ALA A 225 -8.11 -8.90 -2.24
N GLY A 226 -8.87 -7.99 -1.64
CA GLY A 226 -8.32 -6.99 -0.74
C GLY A 226 -9.39 -6.03 -0.23
N PHE A 227 -9.03 -5.20 0.74
CA PHE A 227 -9.92 -4.17 1.28
C PHE A 227 -9.11 -2.98 1.79
N ASN A 228 -8.12 -2.56 0.99
CA ASN A 228 -7.27 -1.44 1.35
C ASN A 228 -8.06 -0.13 1.51
N ASP A 229 -7.56 0.69 2.42
CA ASP A 229 -8.13 1.99 2.78
C ASP A 229 -7.68 3.12 1.83
N MET A 230 -7.30 2.80 0.60
CA MET A 230 -6.83 3.85 -0.31
C MET A 230 -7.97 4.65 -0.93
N ASP A 231 -9.21 4.15 -0.90
CA ASP A 231 -10.37 5.00 -1.17
C ASP A 231 -10.62 5.93 0.03
N ILE A 232 -10.52 7.23 -0.21
CA ILE A 232 -10.74 8.25 0.82
C ILE A 232 -12.16 8.23 1.40
N LYS A 233 -13.16 7.72 0.68
CA LYS A 233 -14.57 7.76 1.12
C LYS A 233 -14.80 6.95 2.39
N SER A 234 -14.24 5.74 2.50
CA SER A 234 -14.39 4.91 3.70
C SER A 234 -13.75 5.56 4.92
N GLU A 235 -12.61 6.23 4.73
CA GLU A 235 -11.92 6.96 5.82
C GLU A 235 -12.75 8.14 6.30
N VAL A 236 -13.25 8.97 5.38
CA VAL A 236 -14.15 10.10 5.69
C VAL A 236 -15.37 9.60 6.47
N TYR A 237 -16.05 8.57 5.97
CA TYR A 237 -17.23 8.02 6.61
C TYR A 237 -16.94 7.53 8.04
N SER A 238 -15.83 6.82 8.23
CA SER A 238 -15.43 6.33 9.56
C SER A 238 -15.14 7.46 10.56
N ILE A 239 -14.48 8.53 10.11
CA ILE A 239 -14.17 9.71 10.93
C ILE A 239 -15.46 10.44 11.29
N GLU A 240 -16.37 10.65 10.32
CA GLU A 240 -17.66 11.29 10.58
C GLU A 240 -18.46 10.52 11.64
N LYS A 241 -18.47 9.19 11.56
CA LYS A 241 -19.15 8.34 12.55
C LYS A 241 -18.49 8.38 13.93
N MET A 242 -17.16 8.45 13.98
CA MET A 242 -16.42 8.70 15.23
C MET A 242 -16.85 10.01 15.90
N LEU A 243 -16.98 11.08 15.11
CA LEU A 243 -17.36 12.41 15.60
C LEU A 243 -18.83 12.49 16.00
N ILE A 244 -19.73 11.83 15.26
CA ILE A 244 -21.14 11.72 15.61
C ILE A 244 -21.29 10.99 16.96
N PHE A 245 -20.59 9.86 17.13
CA PHE A 245 -20.59 9.12 18.38
C PHE A 245 -20.11 9.99 19.54
N TYR A 246 -18.95 10.65 19.39
CA TYR A 246 -18.42 11.56 20.40
C TYR A 246 -19.43 12.63 20.80
N LYS A 247 -20.04 13.33 19.83
CA LYS A 247 -21.01 14.40 20.09
C LYS A 247 -22.26 13.90 20.83
N ALA A 248 -22.71 12.67 20.54
CA ALA A 248 -23.87 12.08 21.20
C ALA A 248 -23.60 11.65 22.64
N HIS A 249 -22.35 11.28 22.95
CA HIS A 249 -21.97 10.65 24.22
C HIS A 249 -20.97 11.47 25.04
N GLU A 250 -20.72 12.74 24.70
CA GLU A 250 -19.69 13.60 25.30
C GLU A 250 -19.75 13.65 26.85
N LYS A 251 -20.94 13.45 27.42
CA LYS A 251 -21.19 13.52 28.87
C LYS A 251 -21.27 12.15 29.54
N ASP A 252 -21.17 11.07 28.79
CA ASP A 252 -21.43 9.71 29.29
C ASP A 252 -20.22 9.14 30.03
N TRP A 253 -19.01 9.61 29.73
CA TRP A 253 -17.77 9.13 30.34
C TRP A 253 -16.81 10.26 30.72
N PRO A 254 -16.03 10.10 31.79
CA PRO A 254 -14.88 10.97 32.05
C PRO A 254 -13.83 10.78 30.93
N MET A 255 -13.28 11.89 30.46
CA MET A 255 -12.32 11.91 29.36
C MET A 255 -10.96 12.43 29.81
N HIS A 256 -9.90 11.80 29.33
CA HIS A 256 -8.56 12.34 29.44
C HIS A 256 -8.43 13.63 28.62
N ASP A 257 -7.57 14.55 29.03
CA ASP A 257 -7.43 15.84 28.33
C ASP A 257 -6.90 15.68 26.91
N ASP A 258 -6.06 14.68 26.66
CA ASP A 258 -5.62 14.30 25.30
C ASP A 258 -6.79 13.92 24.40
N THR A 259 -7.77 13.17 24.91
CA THR A 259 -8.96 12.74 24.16
C THR A 259 -9.86 13.93 23.84
N LYS A 260 -10.08 14.82 24.82
CA LYS A 260 -10.81 16.08 24.58
C LYS A 260 -10.10 16.93 23.53
N LYS A 261 -8.77 17.05 23.63
CA LYS A 261 -7.94 17.78 22.66
C LYS A 261 -8.10 17.19 21.27
N TYR A 262 -7.94 15.87 21.12
CA TYR A 262 -8.11 15.16 19.85
C TYR A 262 -9.47 15.46 19.20
N PHE A 263 -10.58 15.26 19.94
CA PHE A 263 -11.91 15.52 19.39
C PHE A 263 -12.15 17.00 19.08
N SER A 264 -11.63 17.92 19.91
CA SER A 264 -11.71 19.35 19.62
C SER A 264 -11.01 19.75 18.32
N GLU A 265 -9.85 19.14 18.02
CA GLU A 265 -9.09 19.38 16.80
C GLU A 265 -9.77 18.74 15.58
N MET A 266 -10.26 17.51 15.73
CA MET A 266 -11.00 16.83 14.66
C MET A 266 -12.34 17.50 14.33
N ILE A 267 -13.06 18.03 15.32
CA ILE A 267 -14.28 18.83 15.09
C ILE A 267 -13.91 20.11 14.33
N ARG A 268 -12.83 20.81 14.72
CA ARG A 268 -12.33 21.98 13.96
C ARG A 268 -12.03 21.63 12.50
N ILE A 269 -11.37 20.51 12.24
CA ILE A 269 -11.11 20.02 10.87
C ILE A 269 -12.43 19.77 10.13
N ALA A 270 -13.36 19.06 10.75
CA ALA A 270 -14.64 18.69 10.16
C ALA A 270 -15.53 19.90 9.85
N ASP A 271 -15.68 20.81 10.79
CA ASP A 271 -16.54 22.00 10.66
C ASP A 271 -16.01 22.98 9.58
N ASN A 272 -14.72 22.91 9.23
CA ASN A 272 -14.11 23.66 8.12
C ASN A 272 -14.10 22.88 6.79
N GLY A 273 -14.72 21.71 6.72
CA GLY A 273 -14.80 20.88 5.51
C GLY A 273 -13.45 20.30 5.08
N ARG A 274 -12.48 20.15 5.99
CA ARG A 274 -11.09 19.78 5.70
C ARG A 274 -10.75 18.30 5.96
N ILE A 275 -11.74 17.43 6.19
CA ILE A 275 -11.49 16.00 6.52
C ILE A 275 -10.66 15.30 5.44
N LYS A 276 -10.97 15.52 4.15
CA LYS A 276 -10.23 14.89 3.05
C LYS A 276 -8.76 15.33 3.00
N ASP A 277 -8.53 16.62 3.18
CA ASP A 277 -7.20 17.22 3.18
C ASP A 277 -6.38 16.73 4.39
N TYR A 278 -7.04 16.60 5.55
CA TYR A 278 -6.50 15.94 6.74
C TYR A 278 -6.07 14.49 6.47
N ILE A 279 -6.95 13.67 5.88
CA ILE A 279 -6.63 12.27 5.60
C ILE A 279 -5.45 12.17 4.63
N TYR A 280 -5.42 13.01 3.59
CA TYR A 280 -4.32 13.07 2.64
C TYR A 280 -3.00 13.44 3.32
N TYR A 281 -3.01 14.45 4.21
CA TYR A 281 -1.86 14.83 5.01
C TYR A 281 -1.40 13.69 5.92
N LYS A 282 -2.31 13.10 6.70
CA LYS A 282 -2.04 12.00 7.64
C LYS A 282 -1.35 10.82 6.96
N TYR A 283 -1.75 10.50 5.74
CA TYR A 283 -1.20 9.37 4.98
C TYR A 283 -0.13 9.78 3.95
N ASN A 284 0.43 10.99 4.05
CA ASN A 284 1.48 11.50 3.15
C ASN A 284 1.14 11.34 1.66
N GLY A 285 -0.12 11.53 1.29
CA GLY A 285 -0.62 11.38 -0.07
C GLY A 285 -0.80 9.94 -0.56
N LEU A 286 -0.56 8.93 0.27
CA LEU A 286 -0.82 7.52 -0.03
C LEU A 286 -2.31 7.15 0.15
N ILE A 287 -3.16 7.96 -0.48
CA ILE A 287 -4.60 7.77 -0.55
C ILE A 287 -5.13 8.38 -1.86
N ASN A 288 -6.14 7.76 -2.45
CA ASN A 288 -6.74 8.20 -3.71
C ASN A 288 -7.60 9.46 -3.50
N TYR A 289 -6.95 10.61 -3.62
CA TYR A 289 -7.57 11.93 -3.58
C TYR A 289 -6.87 12.85 -4.60
N PRO A 290 -7.38 12.92 -5.85
CA PRO A 290 -6.73 13.64 -6.94
C PRO A 290 -6.42 15.11 -6.65
N GLU A 291 -7.28 15.77 -5.87
CA GLU A 291 -7.12 17.18 -5.49
C GLU A 291 -6.11 17.37 -4.34
N GLY A 292 -5.72 16.30 -3.65
CA GLY A 292 -4.92 16.36 -2.43
C GLY A 292 -3.55 17.00 -2.61
N ALA A 293 -2.87 16.70 -3.73
CA ALA A 293 -1.56 17.29 -4.02
C ALA A 293 -1.62 18.82 -4.13
N GLN A 294 -2.68 19.36 -4.76
CA GLN A 294 -2.85 20.80 -4.95
C GLN A 294 -3.24 21.52 -3.64
N LYS A 295 -3.89 20.80 -2.72
CA LYS A 295 -4.38 21.34 -1.44
C LYS A 295 -3.40 21.16 -0.28
N LYS A 296 -2.29 20.44 -0.49
CA LYS A 296 -1.34 20.06 0.55
C LYS A 296 -0.83 21.29 1.34
N ASP A 297 -0.33 22.31 0.63
CA ASP A 297 0.26 23.49 1.25
C ASP A 297 -0.80 24.36 1.96
N ASP A 298 -1.98 24.52 1.36
CA ASP A 298 -3.14 25.19 1.98
C ASP A 298 -3.53 24.50 3.29
N TYR A 299 -3.58 23.17 3.31
CA TYR A 299 -3.93 22.42 4.51
C TYR A 299 -2.85 22.51 5.60
N VAL A 300 -1.56 22.54 5.22
CA VAL A 300 -0.46 22.79 6.18
C VAL A 300 -0.63 24.16 6.83
N GLN A 301 -0.93 25.20 6.04
CA GLN A 301 -1.16 26.54 6.59
C GLN A 301 -2.40 26.58 7.49
N PHE A 302 -3.50 25.94 7.07
CA PHE A 302 -4.70 25.80 7.89
C PHE A 302 -4.41 25.17 9.27
N ARG A 303 -3.56 24.14 9.33
CA ARG A 303 -3.19 23.51 10.61
C ARG A 303 -2.40 24.46 11.52
N ILE A 304 -1.50 25.26 10.96
CA ILE A 304 -0.75 26.28 11.69
C ILE A 304 -1.73 27.34 12.23
N ASP A 305 -2.60 27.87 11.37
CA ASP A 305 -3.54 28.93 11.72
C ASP A 305 -4.60 28.50 12.75
N LYS A 306 -4.94 27.20 12.77
CA LYS A 306 -5.93 26.61 13.68
C LYS A 306 -5.34 25.87 14.87
N ASP A 307 -4.02 25.90 15.05
CA ASP A 307 -3.29 25.18 16.10
C ASP A 307 -3.73 23.70 16.20
N ILE A 308 -3.62 22.99 15.08
CA ILE A 308 -3.92 21.56 14.99
C ILE A 308 -2.62 20.78 15.17
N SER A 309 -2.56 19.97 16.22
CA SER A 309 -1.37 19.21 16.58
C SER A 309 -1.10 18.05 15.64
N GLU A 310 0.04 17.35 15.80
CA GLU A 310 0.32 16.09 15.09
C GLU A 310 -0.41 14.89 15.72
N ASN A 311 -0.93 15.03 16.95
CA ASN A 311 -1.60 13.93 17.67
C ASN A 311 -2.86 13.45 16.94
N VAL A 312 -3.50 14.31 16.15
CA VAL A 312 -4.64 13.87 15.32
C VAL A 312 -4.25 12.85 14.26
N ASN A 313 -2.97 12.69 13.92
CA ASN A 313 -2.51 11.76 12.89
C ASN A 313 -2.36 10.32 13.38
N GLU A 314 -2.58 10.04 14.66
CA GLU A 314 -2.48 8.70 15.22
C GLU A 314 -3.42 7.70 14.51
N ILE A 315 -2.95 6.46 14.37
CA ILE A 315 -3.73 5.35 13.85
C ILE A 315 -4.35 4.62 15.04
N PHE A 316 -5.67 4.70 15.15
CA PHE A 316 -6.41 4.18 16.30
C PHE A 316 -6.83 2.72 16.16
N TYR A 317 -7.03 2.27 14.93
CA TYR A 317 -7.38 0.89 14.65
C TYR A 317 -6.84 0.42 13.31
N LYS A 318 -6.74 -0.90 13.17
CA LYS A 318 -6.60 -1.60 11.90
C LYS A 318 -7.70 -2.66 11.80
N LEU A 319 -8.25 -2.82 10.61
CA LEU A 319 -9.17 -3.92 10.30
C LEU A 319 -8.35 -5.02 9.61
N TYR A 320 -8.54 -6.28 10.01
CA TYR A 320 -7.78 -7.38 9.42
C TYR A 320 -8.58 -8.67 9.26
N TYR A 321 -8.28 -9.40 8.18
CA TYR A 321 -8.66 -10.79 8.01
C TYR A 321 -7.47 -11.70 8.26
N LYS A 322 -7.74 -12.91 8.75
CA LYS A 322 -6.76 -13.96 8.91
C LYS A 322 -7.34 -15.27 8.37
N TRP A 323 -6.54 -16.04 7.65
CA TRP A 323 -6.88 -17.41 7.32
C TRP A 323 -6.65 -18.29 8.56
N GLU A 324 -7.60 -19.17 8.85
CA GLU A 324 -7.51 -20.11 9.99
C GLU A 324 -6.39 -21.15 9.82
#